data_AF-A0A093BVQ1-F1
#
_entry.id   AF-A0A093BVQ1-F1
#
_cell.length_a   1.000
_cell.length_b   1.000
_cell.length_c   1.000
_cell.angle_alpha   90.00
_cell.angle_beta   90.00
_cell.angle_gamma   90.00
#
_symmetry.space_group_name_H-M   'P 1'
#
loop_
_entity.id
_entity.type
_entity.pdbx_description
1 polymer ?
#
loop_
_entity_poly.entity_id
_entity_poly.type
_entity_poly.pdbx_seq_one_letter_code
_entity_poly.pdbx_strand_id
1 'polypeptide(L)'
;QTECLQNFKLVEVLMGSKQVQRMVLDNQELILNRLKDIRKTSIRQMNQTRFYIVQNSKSIVRVNLFVGGLPPQLSPEEYTNILKDELAIKTNVVSVSHVYQAQGAVVLEISCFSEAERIYMLVKDTTVNDKPLNAVVIPEVMASKIPQNCCPLLVFVNPKSGGLKGRDLLYSFRKLLNPHQVFELTNGGPLPGFHTFSKVPSFRVLVCGGDGTVGWVLGALEEIRHKLVCSEPSVAILPLGTGNDLGRVLRWGAGYSGEDPYSILVSVDEADDVLMDRWTILLDAEEPAESAENGIAEPEPPKIVQMNNYCGLGIDAELSLDFHHAREEEPGKFNSRLHNKGVYVKVGLQKISHTRNLHKDIKLQVDQHEVELPSIEGLIFINIPSWGSGADLWGSESDNRFEKPRIDDGLLEVVGVTGVVHMGQVQGGFRSGIRIAQGSYFRVTLLKPIPVQVDGEPWIQAPGQIIISAAGPKV
;
A
#
# COMPACT_ATOMS: atom_id res chain seq x y z
N GLN A 1 -37.15 -10.34 25.70
CA GLN A 1 -37.62 -8.94 25.74
C GLN A 1 -38.29 -8.67 24.40
N THR A 2 -39.56 -8.28 24.40
CA THR A 2 -40.34 -7.98 23.19
C THR A 2 -39.78 -6.71 22.56
N GLU A 3 -39.23 -6.80 21.34
CA GLU A 3 -38.74 -5.65 20.58
C GLU A 3 -39.93 -4.74 20.23
N CYS A 4 -40.09 -3.62 20.94
CA CYS A 4 -41.08 -2.60 20.60
C CYS A 4 -40.61 -1.80 19.38
N LEU A 5 -41.40 -1.76 18.30
CA LEU A 5 -41.09 -1.02 17.06
C LEU A 5 -40.78 0.47 17.29
N GLN A 6 -41.33 1.08 18.35
CA GLN A 6 -41.05 2.47 18.73
C GLN A 6 -39.60 2.70 19.18
N ASN A 7 -38.87 1.63 19.50
CA ASN A 7 -37.46 1.69 19.85
C ASN A 7 -36.55 1.68 18.61
N PHE A 8 -37.10 1.77 17.40
CA PHE A 8 -36.31 1.77 16.17
C PHE A 8 -36.72 2.91 15.24
N LYS A 9 -35.80 3.28 14.35
CA LYS A 9 -36.01 4.26 13.29
C LYS A 9 -35.46 3.73 11.98
N LEU A 10 -36.12 4.10 10.89
CA LEU A 10 -35.67 3.80 9.55
C LEU A 10 -34.68 4.89 9.09
N VAL A 11 -33.53 4.47 8.56
CA VAL A 11 -32.46 5.37 8.10
C VAL A 11 -32.14 5.09 6.65
N GLU A 12 -32.26 6.10 5.79
CA GLU A 12 -31.72 6.11 4.44
C GLU A 12 -30.23 6.44 4.48
N VAL A 13 -29.41 5.66 3.78
CA VAL A 13 -27.96 5.86 3.70
C VAL A 13 -27.52 5.88 2.25
N LEU A 14 -26.97 7.01 1.81
CA LEU A 14 -26.43 7.18 0.46
C LEU A 14 -24.91 6.98 0.48
N MET A 15 -24.43 5.98 -0.27
CA MET A 15 -23.02 5.58 -0.32
C MET A 15 -22.30 6.27 -1.49
N GLY A 16 -22.04 7.57 -1.34
CA GLY A 16 -21.30 8.35 -2.31
C GLY A 16 -19.81 8.02 -2.33
N SER A 17 -19.14 8.33 -3.45
CA SER A 17 -17.68 8.11 -3.57
C SER A 17 -16.86 8.94 -2.57
N LYS A 18 -17.29 10.17 -2.29
CA LYS A 18 -16.58 11.10 -1.39
C LYS A 18 -17.11 11.08 0.06
N GLN A 19 -18.35 10.68 0.26
CA GLN A 19 -19.02 10.72 1.56
C GLN A 19 -20.17 9.73 1.64
N VAL A 20 -20.42 9.22 2.85
CA VAL A 20 -21.58 8.41 3.19
C VAL A 20 -22.56 9.31 3.94
N GLN A 21 -23.72 9.58 3.35
CA GLN A 21 -24.75 10.43 3.97
C GLN A 21 -25.82 9.57 4.64
N ARG A 22 -26.35 10.01 5.78
CA ARG A 22 -27.42 9.34 6.52
C ARG A 22 -28.57 10.29 6.79
N MET A 23 -29.80 9.83 6.59
CA MET A 23 -31.02 10.59 6.84
C MET A 23 -32.05 9.69 7.54
N VAL A 24 -32.62 10.17 8.64
CA VAL A 24 -33.70 9.47 9.33
C VAL A 24 -34.98 9.71 8.53
N LEU A 25 -35.70 8.65 8.21
CA LEU A 25 -36.99 8.72 7.52
C LEU A 25 -38.13 8.76 8.54
N ASP A 26 -39.26 9.32 8.10
CA ASP A 26 -40.52 9.20 8.83
C ASP A 26 -40.92 7.71 8.91
N ASN A 27 -41.50 7.32 10.04
CA ASN A 27 -42.00 5.97 10.29
C ASN A 27 -43.13 5.57 9.32
N GLN A 28 -43.78 6.54 8.66
CA GLN A 28 -44.81 6.29 7.65
C GLN A 28 -44.26 6.14 6.22
N GLU A 29 -42.98 6.43 5.99
CA GLU A 29 -42.42 6.44 4.64
C GLU A 29 -42.15 5.02 4.13
N LEU A 30 -42.80 4.65 3.01
CA LEU A 30 -42.60 3.36 2.37
C LEU A 30 -41.30 3.34 1.57
N ILE A 31 -40.38 2.44 1.96
CA ILE A 31 -39.06 2.25 1.29
C ILE A 31 -39.20 2.13 -0.23
N LEU A 32 -40.21 1.38 -0.71
CA LEU A 32 -40.42 1.17 -2.14
C LEU A 32 -40.77 2.47 -2.88
N ASN A 33 -41.57 3.35 -2.26
CA ASN A 33 -41.94 4.63 -2.86
C ASN A 33 -40.72 5.56 -2.89
N ARG A 34 -39.99 5.63 -1.77
CA ARG A 34 -38.74 6.39 -1.68
C ARG A 34 -37.72 5.96 -2.73
N LEU A 35 -37.53 4.65 -2.90
CA LEU A 35 -36.67 4.09 -3.96
C LEU A 35 -37.13 4.46 -5.37
N LYS A 36 -38.45 4.39 -5.64
CA LYS A 36 -39.01 4.80 -6.93
C LYS A 36 -38.77 6.29 -7.20
N ASP A 37 -38.88 7.13 -6.18
CA ASP A 37 -38.64 8.57 -6.33
C ASP A 37 -37.17 8.89 -6.56
N ILE A 38 -36.25 8.24 -5.82
CA ILE A 38 -34.80 8.35 -6.09
C ILE A 38 -34.50 7.89 -7.52
N ARG A 39 -35.12 6.78 -7.98
CA ARG A 39 -34.92 6.24 -9.34
C ARG A 39 -35.33 7.23 -10.43
N LYS A 40 -36.43 7.97 -10.23
CA LYS A 40 -36.88 9.00 -11.20
C LYS A 40 -35.83 10.08 -11.39
N THR A 41 -35.10 10.42 -10.33
CA THR A 41 -34.03 11.42 -10.37
C THR A 41 -32.71 10.84 -10.89
N SER A 42 -32.30 9.67 -10.38
CA SER A 42 -31.01 9.07 -10.69
C SER A 42 -30.99 7.57 -10.39
N ILE A 43 -30.86 6.76 -11.44
CA ILE A 43 -30.60 5.31 -11.32
C ILE A 43 -29.30 5.08 -10.55
N ARG A 44 -28.29 5.92 -10.76
CA ARG A 44 -27.03 5.86 -10.03
C ARG A 44 -27.29 6.00 -8.54
N GLN A 45 -27.96 7.06 -8.11
CA GLN A 45 -28.26 7.32 -6.69
C GLN A 45 -29.07 6.18 -6.08
N MET A 46 -30.11 5.70 -6.77
CA MET A 46 -30.91 4.55 -6.32
C MET A 46 -30.02 3.34 -6.03
N ASN A 47 -29.06 3.05 -6.90
CA ASN A 47 -28.14 1.93 -6.71
C ASN A 47 -27.19 2.11 -5.52
N GLN A 48 -26.93 3.36 -5.08
CA GLN A 48 -26.07 3.69 -3.94
C GLN A 48 -26.85 3.91 -2.63
N THR A 49 -28.17 3.82 -2.63
CA THR A 49 -29.00 4.02 -1.43
C THR A 49 -29.26 2.70 -0.72
N ARG A 50 -29.11 2.68 0.62
CA ARG A 50 -29.55 1.59 1.50
C ARG A 50 -30.52 2.09 2.55
N PHE A 51 -31.26 1.16 3.15
CA PHE A 51 -32.15 1.42 4.28
C PHE A 51 -31.74 0.53 5.45
N TYR A 52 -31.65 1.11 6.63
CA TYR A 52 -31.31 0.40 7.86
C TYR A 52 -32.39 0.65 8.92
N ILE A 53 -32.70 -0.38 9.69
CA ILE A 53 -33.46 -0.24 10.93
C ILE A 53 -32.43 -0.09 12.05
N VAL A 54 -32.48 1.05 12.75
CA VAL A 54 -31.51 1.39 13.79
C VAL A 54 -32.24 1.60 15.10
N GLN A 55 -31.72 1.05 16.20
CA GLN A 55 -32.30 1.26 17.51
C GLN A 55 -32.19 2.74 17.92
N ASN A 56 -33.26 3.26 18.51
CA ASN A 56 -33.32 4.56 19.16
C ASN A 56 -32.48 4.51 20.44
N SER A 57 -31.24 4.93 20.34
CA SER A 57 -30.38 5.20 21.48
C SER A 57 -30.23 6.70 21.69
N LYS A 58 -30.24 7.14 22.95
CA LYS A 58 -29.70 8.45 23.35
C LYS A 58 -28.19 8.36 23.22
N SER A 59 -27.67 8.41 22.00
CA SER A 59 -26.23 8.43 21.79
C SER A 59 -25.70 9.77 22.29
N ILE A 60 -24.73 9.72 23.21
CA ILE A 60 -23.84 10.86 23.41
C ILE A 60 -23.15 11.09 22.07
N VAL A 61 -23.16 12.33 21.58
CA VAL A 61 -22.44 12.67 20.36
C VAL A 61 -20.96 12.48 20.64
N ARG A 62 -20.34 11.54 19.94
CA ARG A 62 -18.91 11.29 19.97
C ARG A 62 -18.44 11.02 18.56
N VAL A 63 -17.63 11.93 18.03
CA VAL A 63 -17.04 11.81 16.70
C VAL A 63 -15.55 11.57 16.87
N ASN A 64 -15.06 10.46 16.32
CA ASN A 64 -13.63 10.20 16.23
C ASN A 64 -13.13 10.73 14.88
N LEU A 65 -12.15 11.62 14.93
CA LEU A 65 -11.56 12.24 13.74
C LEU A 65 -10.06 11.96 13.72
N PHE A 66 -9.62 11.17 12.74
CA PHE A 66 -8.21 11.04 12.43
C PHE A 66 -7.74 12.31 11.71
N VAL A 67 -6.63 12.89 12.16
CA VAL A 67 -5.95 14.01 11.52
C VAL A 67 -4.50 13.62 11.24
N GLY A 68 -4.11 13.63 9.97
CA GLY A 68 -2.75 13.33 9.53
C GLY A 68 -2.12 14.49 8.76
N GLY A 69 -0.84 14.34 8.44
CA GLY A 69 -0.05 15.38 7.77
C GLY A 69 0.63 16.35 8.74
N LEU A 70 0.61 16.06 10.04
CA LEU A 70 1.33 16.83 11.05
C LEU A 70 2.83 16.49 11.01
N PRO A 71 3.72 17.33 11.57
CA PRO A 71 5.13 16.99 11.67
C PRO A 71 5.34 15.73 12.51
N PRO A 72 6.19 14.78 12.08
CA PRO A 72 6.45 13.55 12.84
C PRO A 72 7.35 13.85 14.05
N GLN A 73 7.42 12.87 14.96
CA GLN A 73 8.29 12.84 16.15
C GLN A 73 8.06 13.97 17.17
N LEU A 74 6.86 14.56 17.18
CA LEU A 74 6.47 15.54 18.21
C LEU A 74 5.86 14.85 19.44
N SER A 75 5.94 15.55 20.57
CA SER A 75 5.25 15.18 21.80
C SER A 75 3.73 15.39 21.68
N PRO A 76 2.91 14.71 22.51
CA PRO A 76 1.46 14.94 22.56
C PRO A 76 1.07 16.39 22.86
N GLU A 77 1.87 17.11 23.66
CA GLU A 77 1.62 18.52 23.98
C GLU A 77 1.87 19.43 22.78
N GLU A 78 2.94 19.20 22.03
CA GLU A 78 3.24 19.94 20.79
C GLU A 78 2.16 19.73 19.74
N TYR A 79 1.68 18.48 19.55
CA TYR A 79 0.52 18.25 18.68
C TYR A 79 -0.71 19.00 19.15
N THR A 80 -0.99 19.00 20.45
CA THR A 80 -2.13 19.73 21.01
C THR A 80 -2.02 21.24 20.78
N ASN A 81 -0.81 21.80 20.85
CA ASN A 81 -0.56 23.21 20.58
C ASN A 81 -0.77 23.53 19.09
N ILE A 82 -0.21 22.74 18.17
CA ILE A 82 -0.44 22.89 16.72
C ILE A 82 -1.95 22.87 16.42
N LEU A 83 -2.70 21.93 16.99
CA LEU A 83 -4.15 21.85 16.77
C LEU A 83 -4.90 23.06 17.34
N LYS A 84 -4.44 23.65 18.46
CA LYS A 84 -5.04 24.87 19.00
C LYS A 84 -4.75 26.07 18.11
N ASP A 85 -3.52 26.20 17.64
CA ASP A 85 -3.07 27.37 16.89
C ASP A 85 -3.63 27.34 15.46
N GLU A 86 -3.56 26.19 14.79
CA GLU A 86 -3.96 26.04 13.38
C GLU A 86 -5.44 25.74 13.20
N LEU A 87 -6.08 25.02 14.14
CA LEU A 87 -7.48 24.60 14.01
C LEU A 87 -8.43 25.25 15.03
N ALA A 88 -7.90 26.07 15.95
CA ALA A 88 -8.67 26.71 17.02
C ALA A 88 -9.51 25.70 17.82
N ILE A 89 -8.98 24.50 18.12
CA ILE A 89 -9.76 23.46 18.81
C ILE A 89 -10.21 23.92 20.20
N LYS A 90 -11.44 23.56 20.56
CA LYS A 90 -12.03 23.86 21.86
C LYS A 90 -11.79 22.69 22.83
N THR A 91 -10.86 22.85 23.76
CA THR A 91 -10.42 21.76 24.67
C THR A 91 -11.51 21.23 25.61
N ASN A 92 -12.60 21.96 25.82
CA ASN A 92 -13.76 21.48 26.58
C ASN A 92 -14.62 20.46 25.82
N VAL A 93 -14.47 20.36 24.49
CA VAL A 93 -15.25 19.44 23.63
C VAL A 93 -14.38 18.61 22.67
N VAL A 94 -13.08 18.88 22.59
CA VAL A 94 -12.10 18.16 21.77
C VAL A 94 -11.00 17.63 22.68
N SER A 95 -10.67 16.35 22.54
CA SER A 95 -9.53 15.72 23.20
C SER A 95 -8.73 14.88 22.22
N VAL A 96 -7.41 14.80 22.42
CA VAL A 96 -6.55 13.90 21.64
C VAL A 96 -6.58 12.52 22.32
N SER A 97 -7.21 11.54 21.66
CA SER A 97 -7.37 10.18 22.20
C SER A 97 -6.22 9.25 21.82
N HIS A 98 -5.50 9.55 20.73
CA HIS A 98 -4.34 8.77 20.30
C HIS A 98 -3.34 9.63 19.52
N VAL A 99 -2.05 9.27 19.61
CA VAL A 99 -0.94 9.92 18.89
C VAL A 99 -0.10 8.87 18.15
N TYR A 100 0.15 9.14 16.88
CA TYR A 100 1.04 8.40 16.00
C TYR A 100 2.25 9.29 15.67
N GLN A 101 3.19 9.35 16.62
CA GLN A 101 4.35 10.26 16.54
C GLN A 101 5.17 10.02 15.28
N ALA A 102 5.53 8.76 14.99
CA ALA A 102 6.33 8.42 13.81
C ALA A 102 5.65 8.83 12.49
N GLN A 103 4.32 8.79 12.44
CA GLN A 103 3.54 9.08 11.23
C GLN A 103 3.04 10.54 11.16
N GLY A 104 3.24 11.34 12.22
CA GLY A 104 2.71 12.70 12.23
C GLY A 104 1.18 12.75 12.18
N ALA A 105 0.52 11.97 13.03
CA ALA A 105 -0.94 11.89 13.05
C ALA A 105 -1.52 11.75 14.45
N VAL A 106 -2.78 12.16 14.61
CA VAL A 106 -3.54 12.09 15.86
C VAL A 106 -4.96 11.59 15.62
N VAL A 107 -5.59 11.09 16.67
CA VAL A 107 -7.03 10.83 16.69
C VAL A 107 -7.66 11.75 17.72
N LEU A 108 -8.66 12.52 17.29
CA LEU A 108 -9.45 13.41 18.12
C LEU A 108 -10.75 12.73 18.51
N GLU A 109 -11.10 12.78 19.79
CA GLU A 109 -12.45 12.49 20.28
C GLU A 109 -13.19 13.82 20.50
N ILE A 110 -14.29 14.02 19.79
CA ILE A 110 -15.05 15.28 19.75
C ILE A 110 -16.48 15.03 20.24
N SER A 111 -16.89 15.70 21.32
CA SER A 111 -18.20 15.53 21.95
C SER A 111 -19.30 16.43 21.37
N CYS A 112 -18.96 17.29 20.40
CA CYS A 112 -19.87 18.24 19.76
C CYS A 112 -19.85 18.11 18.23
N PHE A 113 -21.01 17.83 17.62
CA PHE A 113 -21.10 17.59 16.18
C PHE A 113 -20.71 18.82 15.33
N SER A 114 -21.19 20.01 15.70
CA SER A 114 -20.87 21.23 14.97
C SER A 114 -19.38 21.58 15.05
N GLU A 115 -18.74 21.25 16.18
CA GLU A 115 -17.29 21.40 16.31
C GLU A 115 -16.52 20.38 15.46
N ALA A 116 -16.99 19.13 15.41
CA ALA A 116 -16.41 18.10 14.56
C ALA A 116 -16.52 18.47 13.07
N GLU A 117 -17.67 18.97 12.63
CA GLU A 117 -17.86 19.47 11.26
C GLU A 117 -16.94 20.65 10.95
N ARG A 118 -16.85 21.63 11.86
CA ARG A 118 -15.96 22.79 11.71
C ARG A 118 -14.50 22.36 11.55
N ILE A 119 -14.01 21.49 12.42
CA ILE A 119 -12.62 20.99 12.38
C ILE A 119 -12.40 20.17 11.10
N TYR A 120 -13.33 19.28 10.76
CA TYR A 120 -13.24 18.46 9.54
C TYR A 120 -13.14 19.30 8.26
N MET A 121 -13.87 20.41 8.19
CA MET A 121 -13.80 21.34 7.07
C MET A 121 -12.50 22.14 7.09
N LEU A 122 -12.11 22.67 8.25
CA LEU A 122 -10.90 23.50 8.38
C LEU A 122 -9.63 22.72 8.02
N VAL A 123 -9.50 21.47 8.48
CA VAL A 123 -8.35 20.60 8.18
C VAL A 123 -8.07 20.49 6.68
N LYS A 124 -9.10 20.52 5.82
CA LYS A 124 -8.92 20.39 4.36
C LYS A 124 -8.23 21.59 3.71
N ASP A 125 -8.30 22.75 4.37
CA ASP A 125 -7.75 24.01 3.88
C ASP A 125 -6.52 24.46 4.71
N THR A 126 -6.08 23.62 5.66
CA THR A 126 -4.94 23.90 6.55
C THR A 126 -3.67 23.19 6.06
N THR A 127 -2.55 23.90 6.10
CA THR A 127 -1.21 23.38 5.84
C THR A 127 -0.32 23.62 7.05
N VAL A 128 0.46 22.62 7.46
CA VAL A 128 1.46 22.73 8.52
C VAL A 128 2.82 22.33 7.93
N ASN A 129 3.83 23.20 8.04
CA ASN A 129 5.15 23.02 7.43
C ASN A 129 5.05 22.65 5.94
N ASP A 130 4.26 23.41 5.18
CA ASP A 130 3.97 23.22 3.74
C ASP A 130 3.33 21.86 3.37
N LYS A 131 2.92 21.07 4.38
CA LYS A 131 2.18 19.82 4.17
C LYS A 131 0.70 20.03 4.42
N PRO A 132 -0.18 19.72 3.45
CA PRO A 132 -1.61 19.79 3.67
C PRO A 132 -2.03 18.74 4.70
N LEU A 133 -2.88 19.15 5.64
CA LEU A 133 -3.48 18.22 6.58
C LEU A 133 -4.56 17.38 5.89
N ASN A 134 -4.85 16.21 6.45
CA ASN A 134 -5.97 15.38 6.03
C ASN A 134 -6.81 14.94 7.22
N ALA A 135 -8.09 14.70 6.96
CA ALA A 135 -9.08 14.36 7.99
C ALA A 135 -9.93 13.17 7.54
N VAL A 136 -10.01 12.14 8.39
CA VAL A 136 -10.86 10.96 8.17
C VAL A 136 -11.72 10.73 9.40
N VAL A 137 -13.04 10.76 9.22
CA VAL A 137 -13.96 10.33 10.27
C VAL A 137 -13.86 8.82 10.38
N ILE A 138 -13.50 8.33 11.56
CA ILE A 138 -13.28 6.90 11.81
C ILE A 138 -14.38 6.34 12.73
N PRO A 139 -14.94 5.15 12.44
CA PRO A 139 -15.94 4.55 13.31
C PRO A 139 -15.28 3.95 14.55
N GLU A 140 -16.07 3.74 15.60
CA GLU A 140 -15.67 2.87 16.71
C GLU A 140 -16.17 1.45 16.45
N VAL A 141 -15.25 0.48 16.48
CA VAL A 141 -15.61 -0.95 16.39
C VAL A 141 -15.84 -1.50 17.79
N MET A 142 -17.06 -1.95 18.06
CA MET A 142 -17.40 -2.62 19.31
C MET A 142 -16.88 -4.07 19.30
N ALA A 143 -15.59 -4.26 19.60
CA ALA A 143 -14.94 -5.58 19.55
C ALA A 143 -15.69 -6.66 20.37
N SER A 144 -16.28 -6.29 21.51
CA SER A 144 -17.09 -7.20 22.35
C SER A 144 -18.42 -7.65 21.73
N LYS A 145 -18.84 -7.04 20.63
CA LYS A 145 -20.06 -7.39 19.88
C LYS A 145 -19.75 -8.20 18.61
N ILE A 146 -18.48 -8.43 18.29
CA ILE A 146 -18.07 -9.26 17.15
C ILE A 146 -18.31 -10.74 17.54
N PRO A 147 -19.02 -11.53 16.72
CA PRO A 147 -19.19 -12.95 16.98
C PRO A 147 -17.83 -13.67 17.00
N GLN A 148 -17.65 -14.64 17.91
CA GLN A 148 -16.38 -15.35 18.08
C GLN A 148 -15.89 -16.11 16.83
N ASN A 149 -16.82 -16.57 15.98
CA ASN A 149 -16.50 -17.33 14.77
C ASN A 149 -16.50 -16.44 13.51
N CYS A 150 -16.38 -15.13 13.66
CA CYS A 150 -16.33 -14.20 12.55
C CYS A 150 -14.91 -13.67 12.37
N CYS A 151 -14.46 -13.56 11.13
CA CYS A 151 -13.25 -12.84 10.77
C CYS A 151 -13.65 -11.55 10.01
N PRO A 152 -13.76 -10.40 10.70
CA PRO A 152 -13.98 -9.11 10.06
C PRO A 152 -13.01 -8.84 8.91
N LEU A 153 -13.49 -8.12 7.89
CA LEU A 153 -12.69 -7.72 6.73
C LEU A 153 -12.48 -6.20 6.71
N LEU A 154 -11.22 -5.79 6.71
CA LEU A 154 -10.78 -4.43 6.44
C LEU A 154 -10.42 -4.30 4.95
N VAL A 155 -11.05 -3.39 4.22
CA VAL A 155 -10.79 -3.21 2.79
C VAL A 155 -10.11 -1.88 2.53
N PHE A 156 -8.96 -1.91 1.87
CA PHE A 156 -8.27 -0.74 1.34
C PHE A 156 -8.41 -0.68 -0.17
N VAL A 157 -8.79 0.48 -0.69
CA VAL A 157 -8.93 0.69 -2.14
C VAL A 157 -8.14 1.92 -2.56
N ASN A 158 -7.25 1.75 -3.54
CA ASN A 158 -6.63 2.87 -4.25
C ASN A 158 -7.51 3.25 -5.46
N PRO A 159 -8.27 4.35 -5.42
CA PRO A 159 -9.19 4.71 -6.49
C PRO A 159 -8.49 5.11 -7.79
N LYS A 160 -7.20 5.45 -7.74
CA LYS A 160 -6.40 5.80 -8.92
C LYS A 160 -5.89 4.56 -9.67
N SER A 161 -5.87 3.38 -9.05
CA SER A 161 -5.38 2.15 -9.68
C SER A 161 -6.33 1.58 -10.74
N GLY A 162 -5.77 0.82 -11.68
CA GLY A 162 -6.52 0.06 -12.68
C GLY A 162 -7.19 0.89 -13.76
N GLY A 163 -6.70 2.10 -14.05
CA GLY A 163 -7.37 3.01 -15.00
C GLY A 163 -8.72 3.49 -14.46
N LEU A 164 -8.75 3.90 -13.19
CA LEU A 164 -9.94 4.31 -12.42
C LEU A 164 -10.92 3.18 -12.03
N LYS A 165 -10.65 1.92 -12.36
CA LYS A 165 -11.43 0.76 -11.87
C LYS A 165 -11.47 0.68 -10.34
N GLY A 166 -10.42 1.14 -9.65
CA GLY A 166 -10.40 1.24 -8.19
C GLY A 166 -11.55 2.09 -7.64
N ARG A 167 -11.97 3.14 -8.35
CA ARG A 167 -13.11 3.97 -7.95
C ARG A 167 -14.44 3.23 -7.99
N ASP A 168 -14.64 2.40 -9.00
CA ASP A 168 -15.85 1.59 -9.13
C ASP A 168 -15.89 0.48 -8.08
N LEU A 169 -14.74 -0.15 -7.81
CA LEU A 169 -14.59 -1.15 -6.74
C LEU A 169 -14.84 -0.56 -5.35
N LEU A 170 -14.33 0.65 -5.08
CA LEU A 170 -14.62 1.37 -3.82
C LEU A 170 -16.13 1.49 -3.59
N TYR A 171 -16.87 1.86 -4.63
CA TYR A 171 -18.32 1.95 -4.57
C TYR A 171 -18.97 0.57 -4.35
N SER A 172 -18.57 -0.43 -5.12
CA SER A 172 -19.13 -1.77 -5.03
C SER A 172 -18.90 -2.41 -3.66
N PHE A 173 -17.69 -2.31 -3.11
CA PHE A 173 -17.42 -2.81 -1.76
C PHE A 173 -18.17 -2.02 -0.69
N ARG A 174 -18.24 -0.69 -0.79
CA ARG A 174 -19.11 0.09 0.11
C ARG A 174 -20.58 -0.31 -0.01
N LYS A 175 -21.02 -0.87 -1.15
CA LYS A 175 -22.38 -1.41 -1.37
C LYS A 175 -22.60 -2.85 -0.89
N LEU A 176 -21.55 -3.66 -0.80
CA LEU A 176 -21.65 -5.04 -0.31
C LEU A 176 -21.36 -5.12 1.20
N LEU A 177 -20.41 -4.33 1.67
CA LEU A 177 -19.88 -4.33 3.03
C LEU A 177 -20.41 -3.17 3.86
N ASN A 178 -20.07 -3.11 5.15
CA ASN A 178 -20.26 -1.87 5.91
C ASN A 178 -19.37 -0.77 5.30
N PRO A 179 -19.91 0.39 4.87
CA PRO A 179 -19.08 1.42 4.23
C PRO A 179 -17.91 1.90 5.07
N HIS A 180 -18.01 1.79 6.40
CA HIS A 180 -16.99 2.24 7.35
C HIS A 180 -15.84 1.24 7.55
N GLN A 181 -15.89 0.07 6.92
CA GLN A 181 -14.75 -0.86 6.85
C GLN A 181 -14.03 -0.82 5.50
N VAL A 182 -14.46 0.08 4.60
CA VAL A 182 -13.88 0.26 3.25
C VAL A 182 -13.23 1.63 3.15
N PHE A 183 -11.90 1.64 3.25
CA PHE A 183 -11.06 2.83 3.30
C PHE A 183 -10.49 3.16 1.92
N GLU A 184 -10.56 4.44 1.58
CA GLU A 184 -9.94 4.99 0.38
C GLU A 184 -8.52 5.42 0.73
N LEU A 185 -7.51 4.78 0.13
CA LEU A 185 -6.10 5.02 0.48
C LEU A 185 -5.63 6.44 0.17
N THR A 186 -6.19 7.10 -0.83
CA THR A 186 -5.86 8.50 -1.15
C THR A 186 -6.39 9.51 -0.12
N ASN A 187 -7.17 9.04 0.87
CA ASN A 187 -7.71 9.87 1.95
C ASN A 187 -7.17 9.39 3.31
N GLY A 188 -6.01 9.90 3.72
CA GLY A 188 -5.41 9.56 5.02
C GLY A 188 -4.52 8.31 5.03
N GLY A 189 -4.39 7.59 3.91
CA GLY A 189 -3.59 6.38 3.84
C GLY A 189 -4.22 5.18 4.56
N PRO A 190 -3.42 4.14 4.86
CA PRO A 190 -3.90 2.92 5.53
C PRO A 190 -4.10 3.07 7.04
N LEU A 191 -3.40 4.01 7.68
CA LEU A 191 -3.38 4.17 9.14
C LEU A 191 -4.77 4.37 9.78
N PRO A 192 -5.71 5.16 9.22
CA PRO A 192 -7.07 5.27 9.76
C PRO A 192 -7.82 3.94 9.81
N GLY A 193 -7.60 3.07 8.81
CA GLY A 193 -8.22 1.74 8.75
C GLY A 193 -7.67 0.82 9.82
N PHE A 194 -6.35 0.77 9.96
CA PHE A 194 -5.74 -0.03 11.02
C PHE A 194 -6.03 0.49 12.43
N HIS A 195 -6.10 1.81 12.63
CA HIS A 195 -6.56 2.38 13.91
C HIS A 195 -7.97 1.88 14.24
N THR A 196 -8.87 1.93 13.26
CA THR A 196 -10.26 1.46 13.40
C THR A 196 -10.34 0.00 13.85
N PHE A 197 -9.42 -0.84 13.34
CA PHE A 197 -9.36 -2.27 13.65
C PHE A 197 -8.39 -2.62 14.80
N SER A 198 -7.76 -1.64 15.45
CA SER A 198 -6.70 -1.86 16.45
C SER A 198 -7.10 -2.76 17.61
N LYS A 199 -8.38 -2.74 18.00
CA LYS A 199 -8.93 -3.54 19.10
C LYS A 199 -9.62 -4.84 18.64
N VAL A 200 -9.63 -5.12 17.34
CA VAL A 200 -10.27 -6.32 16.77
C VAL A 200 -9.32 -7.51 16.96
N PRO A 201 -9.78 -8.62 17.58
CA PRO A 201 -8.89 -9.72 17.97
C PRO A 201 -8.40 -10.57 16.80
N SER A 202 -9.13 -10.60 15.69
CA SER A 202 -8.77 -11.27 14.45
C SER A 202 -9.49 -10.59 13.30
N PHE A 203 -8.81 -10.32 12.19
CA PHE A 203 -9.40 -9.76 10.97
C PHE A 203 -8.52 -10.10 9.77
N ARG A 204 -9.10 -10.01 8.56
CA ARG A 204 -8.40 -10.06 7.28
C ARG A 204 -8.35 -8.68 6.64
N VAL A 205 -7.37 -8.47 5.77
CA VAL A 205 -7.22 -7.24 4.97
C VAL A 205 -7.39 -7.58 3.49
N LEU A 206 -8.13 -6.77 2.73
CA LEU A 206 -8.15 -6.81 1.27
C LEU A 206 -7.59 -5.50 0.71
N VAL A 207 -6.51 -5.58 -0.08
CA VAL A 207 -5.89 -4.42 -0.73
C VAL A 207 -6.19 -4.42 -2.22
N CYS A 208 -6.92 -3.41 -2.68
CA CYS A 208 -7.25 -3.21 -4.10
C CYS A 208 -6.29 -2.16 -4.69
N GLY A 209 -5.27 -2.62 -5.40
CA GLY A 209 -4.17 -1.77 -5.89
C GLY A 209 -3.14 -2.54 -6.72
N GLY A 210 -2.06 -1.86 -7.14
CA GLY A 210 -0.87 -2.53 -7.69
C GLY A 210 0.12 -2.92 -6.59
N ASP A 211 1.25 -3.52 -6.96
CA ASP A 211 2.27 -4.01 -6.00
C ASP A 211 2.73 -2.90 -5.03
N GLY A 212 3.01 -1.68 -5.51
CA GLY A 212 3.36 -0.56 -4.63
C GLY A 212 2.25 -0.11 -3.67
N THR A 213 0.97 -0.32 -4.02
CA THR A 213 -0.15 -0.08 -3.07
C THR A 213 -0.18 -1.15 -1.99
N VAL A 214 0.10 -2.40 -2.33
CA VAL A 214 0.22 -3.50 -1.36
C VAL A 214 1.40 -3.24 -0.44
N GLY A 215 2.57 -2.91 -0.98
CA GLY A 215 3.76 -2.54 -0.21
C GLY A 215 3.51 -1.39 0.77
N TRP A 216 2.77 -0.35 0.37
CA TRP A 216 2.39 0.74 1.27
C TRP A 216 1.53 0.28 2.46
N VAL A 217 0.54 -0.59 2.22
CA VAL A 217 -0.30 -1.15 3.28
C VAL A 217 0.51 -2.05 4.21
N LEU A 218 1.40 -2.89 3.67
CA LEU A 218 2.28 -3.76 4.44
C LEU A 218 3.27 -2.98 5.31
N GLY A 219 3.89 -1.93 4.78
CA GLY A 219 4.77 -1.05 5.54
C GLY A 219 4.02 -0.36 6.70
N ALA A 220 2.82 0.16 6.44
CA ALA A 220 2.01 0.76 7.49
C ALA A 220 1.56 -0.24 8.56
N LEU A 221 1.25 -1.49 8.18
CA LEU A 221 0.94 -2.57 9.12
C LEU A 221 2.12 -2.87 10.02
N GLU A 222 3.32 -3.00 9.45
CA GLU A 222 4.55 -3.29 10.17
C GLU A 222 4.88 -2.20 11.20
N GLU A 223 4.75 -0.93 10.83
CA GLU A 223 5.02 0.20 11.73
C GLU A 223 4.12 0.22 12.98
N ILE A 224 2.88 -0.28 12.86
CA ILE A 224 1.88 -0.18 13.93
C ILE A 224 1.49 -1.53 14.54
N ARG A 225 2.07 -2.64 14.08
CA ARG A 225 1.71 -4.01 14.52
C ARG A 225 1.69 -4.17 16.04
N HIS A 226 2.62 -3.52 16.72
CA HIS A 226 2.76 -3.54 18.19
C HIS A 226 1.63 -2.80 18.92
N LYS A 227 0.82 -2.03 18.19
CA LYS A 227 -0.36 -1.31 18.67
C LYS A 227 -1.67 -2.04 18.34
N LEU A 228 -1.63 -3.14 17.59
CA LEU A 228 -2.79 -3.92 17.21
C LEU A 228 -2.95 -5.13 18.14
N VAL A 229 -4.20 -5.46 18.51
CA VAL A 229 -4.50 -6.73 19.20
C VAL A 229 -4.24 -7.93 18.29
N CYS A 230 -4.62 -7.82 17.01
CA CYS A 230 -4.22 -8.76 15.96
C CYS A 230 -2.99 -8.19 15.25
N SER A 231 -1.80 -8.69 15.59
CA SER A 231 -0.52 -8.17 15.09
C SER A 231 -0.15 -8.64 13.68
N GLU A 232 -0.77 -9.72 13.20
CA GLU A 232 -0.45 -10.40 11.93
C GLU A 232 -1.75 -10.79 11.20
N PRO A 233 -2.58 -9.82 10.76
CA PRO A 233 -3.75 -10.11 9.94
C PRO A 233 -3.33 -10.55 8.52
N SER A 234 -3.97 -11.58 7.97
CA SER A 234 -3.74 -12.00 6.58
C SER A 234 -4.14 -10.91 5.58
N VAL A 235 -3.37 -10.73 4.52
CA VAL A 235 -3.56 -9.69 3.50
C VAL A 235 -3.83 -10.31 2.12
N ALA A 236 -5.05 -10.17 1.64
CA ALA A 236 -5.47 -10.51 0.29
C ALA A 236 -5.25 -9.34 -0.69
N ILE A 237 -5.05 -9.66 -1.97
CA ILE A 237 -4.75 -8.68 -3.01
C ILE A 237 -5.81 -8.74 -4.10
N LEU A 238 -6.36 -7.59 -4.49
CA LEU A 238 -7.07 -7.42 -5.74
C LEU A 238 -6.18 -6.64 -6.72
N PRO A 239 -5.53 -7.32 -7.69
CA PRO A 239 -4.47 -6.72 -8.49
C PRO A 239 -5.01 -5.72 -9.53
N LEU A 240 -4.78 -4.43 -9.29
CA LEU A 240 -5.19 -3.32 -10.16
C LEU A 240 -4.01 -2.64 -10.89
N GLY A 241 -2.77 -3.08 -10.66
CA GLY A 241 -1.57 -2.56 -11.30
C GLY A 241 -1.32 -3.13 -12.71
N THR A 242 -0.13 -2.84 -13.24
CA THR A 242 0.32 -3.34 -14.55
C THR A 242 1.15 -4.63 -14.45
N GLY A 243 2.06 -4.72 -13.47
CA GLY A 243 2.90 -5.91 -13.20
C GLY A 243 2.12 -6.99 -12.45
N ASN A 244 1.71 -6.65 -11.21
CA ASN A 244 0.94 -7.49 -10.29
C ASN A 244 1.66 -8.79 -9.95
N ASP A 245 2.97 -8.73 -9.73
CA ASP A 245 3.79 -9.91 -9.47
C ASP A 245 3.39 -10.60 -8.17
N LEU A 246 3.05 -9.84 -7.11
CA LEU A 246 2.49 -10.42 -5.86
C LEU A 246 1.17 -11.13 -6.12
N GLY A 247 0.27 -10.48 -6.87
CA GLY A 247 -1.02 -11.07 -7.22
C GLY A 247 -0.89 -12.38 -7.98
N ARG A 248 0.11 -12.50 -8.87
CA ARG A 248 0.39 -13.73 -9.62
C ARG A 248 0.89 -14.85 -8.70
N VAL A 249 1.88 -14.54 -7.87
CA VAL A 249 2.54 -15.52 -6.99
C VAL A 249 1.59 -16.03 -5.91
N LEU A 250 0.82 -15.12 -5.30
CA LEU A 250 -0.20 -15.44 -4.30
C LEU A 250 -1.53 -15.90 -4.92
N ARG A 251 -1.56 -16.14 -6.24
CA ARG A 251 -2.70 -16.70 -6.99
C ARG A 251 -3.99 -15.87 -7.00
N TRP A 252 -3.91 -14.59 -6.67
CA TRP A 252 -4.97 -13.60 -6.89
C TRP A 252 -5.10 -13.16 -8.36
N GLY A 253 -4.13 -13.52 -9.19
CA GLY A 253 -4.17 -13.40 -10.64
C GLY A 253 -3.37 -12.23 -11.22
N ALA A 254 -3.34 -12.17 -12.54
CA ALA A 254 -2.57 -11.20 -13.33
C ALA A 254 -3.12 -9.76 -13.30
N GLY A 255 -4.36 -9.59 -12.85
CA GLY A 255 -5.02 -8.30 -12.67
C GLY A 255 -6.50 -8.33 -13.00
N TYR A 256 -7.24 -7.45 -12.34
CA TYR A 256 -8.70 -7.34 -12.38
C TYR A 256 -9.25 -7.02 -13.78
N SER A 257 -10.17 -7.85 -14.21
CA SER A 257 -10.80 -7.81 -15.53
C SER A 257 -12.30 -7.53 -15.48
N GLY A 258 -12.85 -7.21 -14.31
CA GLY A 258 -14.27 -6.85 -14.14
C GLY A 258 -15.09 -7.95 -13.46
N GLU A 259 -14.43 -8.84 -12.72
CA GLU A 259 -15.03 -9.88 -11.89
C GLU A 259 -16.04 -9.26 -10.91
N ASP A 260 -17.07 -10.04 -10.57
CA ASP A 260 -18.09 -9.56 -9.65
C ASP A 260 -17.49 -9.30 -8.24
N PRO A 261 -17.67 -8.11 -7.65
CA PRO A 261 -17.11 -7.81 -6.33
C PRO A 261 -17.58 -8.76 -5.23
N TYR A 262 -18.76 -9.39 -5.35
CA TYR A 262 -19.19 -10.40 -4.38
C TYR A 262 -18.38 -11.70 -4.51
N SER A 263 -18.09 -12.17 -5.73
CA SER A 263 -17.22 -13.35 -5.89
C SER A 263 -15.82 -13.13 -5.34
N ILE A 264 -15.29 -11.90 -5.46
CA ILE A 264 -14.00 -11.54 -4.83
C ILE A 264 -14.07 -11.69 -3.30
N LEU A 265 -15.17 -11.25 -2.66
CA LEU A 265 -15.34 -11.40 -1.21
C LEU A 265 -15.43 -12.86 -0.79
N VAL A 266 -16.10 -13.70 -1.57
CA VAL A 266 -16.13 -15.15 -1.34
C VAL A 266 -14.73 -15.74 -1.45
N SER A 267 -13.95 -15.38 -2.48
CA SER A 267 -12.57 -15.84 -2.61
C SER A 267 -11.68 -15.40 -1.44
N VAL A 268 -11.91 -14.22 -0.85
CA VAL A 268 -11.19 -13.76 0.35
C VAL A 268 -11.58 -14.54 1.60
N ASP A 269 -12.85 -14.92 1.73
CA ASP A 269 -13.35 -15.73 2.86
C ASP A 269 -12.79 -17.16 2.80
N GLU A 270 -12.75 -17.75 1.61
CA GLU A 270 -12.31 -19.13 1.38
C GLU A 270 -10.78 -19.28 1.22
N ALA A 271 -10.02 -18.18 1.19
CA ALA A 271 -8.58 -18.22 0.98
C ALA A 271 -7.81 -18.86 2.14
N ASP A 272 -6.84 -19.69 1.78
CA ASP A 272 -5.81 -20.20 2.69
C ASP A 272 -4.75 -19.13 2.96
N ASP A 273 -4.25 -19.13 4.20
CA ASP A 273 -3.17 -18.24 4.60
C ASP A 273 -1.82 -18.82 4.15
N VAL A 274 -0.95 -17.96 3.63
CA VAL A 274 0.43 -18.28 3.25
C VAL A 274 1.36 -17.24 3.84
N LEU A 275 2.57 -17.67 4.23
CA LEU A 275 3.59 -16.77 4.73
C LEU A 275 4.40 -16.20 3.58
N MET A 276 4.86 -14.95 3.73
CA MET A 276 5.78 -14.31 2.82
C MET A 276 6.89 -13.58 3.59
N ASP A 277 8.13 -13.81 3.17
CA ASP A 277 9.30 -13.11 3.65
C ASP A 277 9.28 -11.66 3.16
N ARG A 278 9.82 -10.76 3.98
CA ARG A 278 10.01 -9.35 3.65
C ARG A 278 11.42 -8.94 3.99
N TRP A 279 11.96 -7.99 3.24
CA TRP A 279 13.38 -7.68 3.25
C TRP A 279 13.64 -6.19 3.47
N THR A 280 14.61 -5.90 4.33
CA THR A 280 15.14 -4.56 4.56
C THR A 280 16.41 -4.37 3.73
N ILE A 281 16.44 -3.26 3.01
CA ILE A 281 17.60 -2.78 2.26
C ILE A 281 18.12 -1.53 2.96
N LEU A 282 19.36 -1.59 3.43
CA LEU A 282 20.09 -0.46 4.00
C LEU A 282 21.04 0.08 2.92
N LEU A 283 20.94 1.37 2.65
CA LEU A 283 21.75 2.07 1.67
C LEU A 283 22.66 3.04 2.44
N ASP A 284 23.96 2.72 2.45
CA ASP A 284 25.01 3.55 3.01
C ASP A 284 25.79 4.17 1.85
N ALA A 285 25.48 5.44 1.55
CA ALA A 285 26.06 6.15 0.43
C ALA A 285 27.31 6.91 0.87
N GLU A 286 28.41 6.72 0.17
CA GLU A 286 29.57 7.61 0.28
C GLU A 286 29.29 8.83 -0.60
N GLU A 287 28.89 9.96 -0.01
CA GLU A 287 28.79 11.20 -0.78
C GLU A 287 30.19 11.65 -1.25
N PRO A 288 30.34 12.13 -2.50
CA PRO A 288 31.60 12.70 -2.96
C PRO A 288 31.96 13.93 -2.11
N ALA A 289 33.19 13.96 -1.60
CA ALA A 289 33.75 15.03 -0.77
C ALA A 289 34.01 16.36 -1.52
N GLU A 290 33.08 16.81 -2.37
CA GLU A 290 33.22 18.05 -3.18
C GLU A 290 32.43 19.24 -2.62
N SER A 291 31.68 19.09 -1.52
CA SER A 291 30.89 20.16 -0.89
C SER A 291 31.38 20.61 0.50
N ALA A 292 32.54 20.12 0.96
CA ALA A 292 33.10 20.49 2.27
C ALA A 292 34.18 21.58 2.18
N GLU A 293 33.92 22.69 1.47
CA GLU A 293 34.55 23.96 1.83
C GLU A 293 33.79 24.55 3.03
N ASN A 294 34.31 24.27 4.24
CA ASN A 294 33.96 24.90 5.52
C ASN A 294 32.74 24.38 6.32
N GLY A 295 32.62 23.06 6.52
CA GLY A 295 31.75 22.50 7.56
C GLY A 295 32.00 21.01 7.81
N ILE A 296 31.93 20.58 9.06
CA ILE A 296 31.81 19.15 9.40
C ILE A 296 30.43 18.74 8.88
N ALA A 297 30.36 18.06 7.74
CA ALA A 297 29.11 17.48 7.26
C ALA A 297 28.71 16.39 8.26
N GLU A 298 27.54 16.55 8.92
CA GLU A 298 26.96 15.46 9.68
C GLU A 298 26.65 14.32 8.69
N PRO A 299 27.07 13.07 8.96
CA PRO A 299 26.75 11.97 8.08
C PRO A 299 25.23 11.81 8.01
N GLU A 300 24.65 11.88 6.80
CA GLU A 300 23.24 11.57 6.63
C GLU A 300 22.98 10.13 7.08
N PRO A 301 21.88 9.87 7.81
CA PRO A 301 21.55 8.51 8.22
C PRO A 301 21.30 7.63 6.99
N PRO A 302 21.67 6.34 7.04
CA PRO A 302 21.49 5.44 5.91
C PRO A 302 20.01 5.35 5.52
N LYS A 303 19.75 5.34 4.21
CA LYS A 303 18.38 5.21 3.69
C LYS A 303 17.93 3.76 3.84
N ILE A 304 16.79 3.56 4.50
CA ILE A 304 16.18 2.25 4.71
C ILE A 304 15.00 2.09 3.75
N VAL A 305 14.99 0.99 3.00
CA VAL A 305 13.92 0.65 2.06
C VAL A 305 13.40 -0.76 2.35
N GLN A 306 12.08 -0.93 2.35
CA GLN A 306 11.44 -2.23 2.47
C GLN A 306 11.16 -2.81 1.09
N MET A 307 11.46 -4.10 0.91
CA MET A 307 11.28 -4.85 -0.32
C MET A 307 10.35 -6.04 -0.09
N ASN A 308 9.38 -6.22 -0.98
CA ASN A 308 8.44 -7.33 -0.98
C ASN A 308 8.66 -8.26 -2.19
N ASN A 309 9.10 -7.73 -3.34
CA ASN A 309 9.18 -8.50 -4.57
C ASN A 309 10.63 -8.72 -4.99
N TYR A 310 11.30 -7.64 -5.38
CA TYR A 310 12.65 -7.72 -5.93
C TYR A 310 13.34 -6.35 -5.98
N CYS A 311 14.67 -6.40 -5.95
CA CYS A 311 15.58 -5.27 -6.07
C CYS A 311 16.48 -5.49 -7.27
N GLY A 312 16.57 -4.50 -8.15
CA GLY A 312 17.39 -4.55 -9.37
C GLY A 312 18.47 -3.49 -9.37
N LEU A 313 19.66 -3.85 -9.87
CA LEU A 313 20.77 -2.94 -10.14
C LEU A 313 21.15 -3.02 -11.62
N GLY A 314 21.51 -1.88 -12.21
CA GLY A 314 21.94 -1.81 -13.61
C GLY A 314 20.77 -1.75 -14.59
N ILE A 315 20.80 -2.55 -15.67
CA ILE A 315 19.87 -2.39 -16.79
C ILE A 315 18.39 -2.51 -16.41
N ASP A 316 18.02 -3.40 -15.48
CA ASP A 316 16.64 -3.52 -14.98
C ASP A 316 16.14 -2.23 -14.32
N ALA A 317 16.97 -1.67 -13.45
CA ALA A 317 16.69 -0.41 -12.78
C ALA A 317 16.70 0.79 -13.72
N GLU A 318 17.60 0.81 -14.71
CA GLU A 318 17.65 1.87 -15.72
C GLU A 318 16.38 1.91 -16.56
N LEU A 319 15.86 0.75 -17.01
CA LEU A 319 14.59 0.68 -17.74
C LEU A 319 13.42 1.13 -16.86
N SER A 320 13.46 0.77 -15.58
CA SER A 320 12.45 1.20 -14.60
C SER A 320 12.50 2.73 -14.39
N LEU A 321 13.69 3.32 -14.35
CA LEU A 321 13.91 4.76 -14.23
C LEU A 321 13.38 5.53 -15.45
N ASP A 322 13.71 5.07 -16.65
CA ASP A 322 13.22 5.69 -17.90
C ASP A 322 11.69 5.60 -18.01
N PHE A 323 11.10 4.46 -17.61
CA PHE A 323 9.64 4.32 -17.51
C PHE A 323 9.03 5.27 -16.47
N HIS A 324 9.69 5.42 -15.32
CA HIS A 324 9.25 6.31 -14.24
C HIS A 324 9.22 7.77 -14.72
N HIS A 325 10.31 8.27 -15.33
CA HIS A 325 10.35 9.62 -15.88
C HIS A 325 9.27 9.85 -16.94
N ALA A 326 9.08 8.89 -17.87
CA ALA A 326 8.00 8.99 -18.86
C ALA A 326 6.60 9.08 -18.21
N ARG A 327 6.41 8.38 -17.08
CA ARG A 327 5.17 8.42 -16.30
C ARG A 327 4.97 9.74 -15.57
N GLU A 328 6.03 10.34 -15.05
CA GLU A 328 5.98 11.64 -14.38
C GLU A 328 5.73 12.79 -15.35
N GLU A 329 6.29 12.72 -16.56
CA GLU A 329 6.08 13.71 -17.61
C GLU A 329 4.62 13.75 -18.08
N GLU A 330 3.98 12.59 -18.27
CA GLU A 330 2.61 12.51 -18.79
C GLU A 330 1.70 11.54 -18.02
N PRO A 331 1.38 11.78 -16.73
CA PRO A 331 0.66 10.82 -15.88
C PRO A 331 -0.70 10.39 -16.46
N GLY A 332 -1.37 11.29 -17.18
CA GLY A 332 -2.68 11.04 -17.81
C GLY A 332 -2.68 9.96 -18.91
N LYS A 333 -1.51 9.59 -19.46
CA LYS A 333 -1.40 8.53 -20.47
C LYS A 333 -1.24 7.14 -19.88
N PHE A 334 -0.88 7.02 -18.60
CA PHE A 334 -0.53 5.75 -17.94
C PHE A 334 -1.73 5.01 -17.33
N ASN A 335 -2.90 5.15 -17.95
CA ASN A 335 -4.18 4.61 -17.47
C ASN A 335 -4.53 3.22 -18.05
N SER A 336 -3.67 2.65 -18.90
CA SER A 336 -3.91 1.36 -19.55
C SER A 336 -2.71 0.43 -19.41
N ARG A 337 -2.95 -0.80 -18.92
CA ARG A 337 -1.91 -1.83 -18.78
C ARG A 337 -1.19 -2.13 -20.10
N LEU A 338 -1.92 -2.20 -21.21
CA LEU A 338 -1.34 -2.45 -22.53
C LEU A 338 -0.42 -1.31 -22.97
N HIS A 339 -0.86 -0.07 -22.76
CA HIS A 339 -0.05 1.10 -23.08
C HIS A 339 1.21 1.14 -22.22
N ASN A 340 1.09 0.94 -20.91
CA ASN A 340 2.20 0.94 -19.97
C ASN A 340 3.25 -0.13 -20.36
N LYS A 341 2.80 -1.35 -20.72
CA LYS A 341 3.69 -2.39 -21.23
C LYS A 341 4.38 -1.98 -22.54
N GLY A 342 3.66 -1.33 -23.46
CA GLY A 342 4.22 -0.80 -24.70
C GLY A 342 5.29 0.27 -24.49
N VAL A 343 5.11 1.16 -23.51
CA VAL A 343 6.13 2.15 -23.11
C VAL A 343 7.39 1.44 -22.60
N TYR A 344 7.23 0.41 -21.75
CA TYR A 344 8.36 -0.37 -21.23
C TYR A 344 9.17 -1.04 -22.37
N VAL A 345 8.48 -1.58 -23.37
CA VAL A 345 9.14 -2.13 -24.58
C VAL A 345 9.88 -1.04 -25.35
N LYS A 346 9.26 0.13 -25.54
CA LYS A 346 9.87 1.25 -26.27
C LYS A 346 11.16 1.73 -25.60
N VAL A 347 11.16 1.93 -24.27
CA VAL A 347 12.37 2.35 -23.54
C VAL A 347 13.45 1.25 -23.59
N GLY A 348 13.05 -0.02 -23.51
CA GLY A 348 13.95 -1.16 -23.69
C GLY A 348 14.66 -1.12 -25.04
N LEU A 349 13.91 -0.97 -26.14
CA LEU A 349 14.48 -0.95 -27.49
C LEU A 349 15.51 0.17 -27.69
N GLN A 350 15.36 1.31 -27.01
CA GLN A 350 16.31 2.43 -27.08
C GLN A 350 17.67 2.13 -26.44
N LYS A 351 17.78 1.08 -25.61
CA LYS A 351 18.99 0.75 -24.84
C LYS A 351 19.73 -0.48 -25.35
N ILE A 352 19.26 -1.13 -26.42
CA ILE A 352 19.86 -2.36 -26.97
C ILE A 352 21.32 -2.18 -27.40
N SER A 353 21.67 -1.01 -27.93
CA SER A 353 23.04 -0.72 -28.41
C SER A 353 24.01 -0.26 -27.32
N HIS A 354 23.53 -0.04 -26.08
CA HIS A 354 24.38 0.38 -24.98
C HIS A 354 24.97 -0.85 -24.28
N THR A 355 26.28 -1.00 -24.31
CA THR A 355 26.98 -2.06 -23.56
C THR A 355 27.28 -1.59 -22.15
N ARG A 356 26.97 -2.41 -21.16
CA ARG A 356 27.27 -2.15 -19.75
C ARG A 356 28.21 -3.23 -19.21
N ASN A 357 28.99 -2.88 -18.19
CA ASN A 357 29.91 -3.81 -17.54
C ASN A 357 29.67 -3.84 -16.03
N LEU A 358 28.41 -4.07 -15.62
CA LEU A 358 27.99 -3.97 -14.22
C LEU A 358 28.88 -4.82 -13.30
N HIS A 359 29.25 -6.02 -13.73
CA HIS A 359 30.16 -6.93 -13.01
C HIS A 359 31.53 -6.34 -12.65
N LYS A 360 31.99 -5.28 -13.32
CA LYS A 360 33.23 -4.55 -12.98
C LYS A 360 33.00 -3.36 -12.06
N ASP A 361 31.75 -2.95 -11.92
CA ASP A 361 31.34 -1.74 -11.21
C ASP A 361 30.79 -2.05 -9.81
N ILE A 362 30.57 -3.33 -9.51
CA ILE A 362 30.07 -3.79 -8.20
C ILE A 362 30.86 -5.00 -7.71
N LYS A 363 30.83 -5.21 -6.39
CA LYS A 363 31.25 -6.47 -5.75
C LYS A 363 30.08 -7.04 -4.97
N LEU A 364 29.91 -8.35 -5.04
CA LEU A 364 28.86 -9.07 -4.34
C LEU A 364 29.46 -9.97 -3.25
N GLN A 365 28.98 -9.81 -2.04
CA GLN A 365 29.16 -10.76 -0.95
C GLN A 365 27.79 -11.35 -0.61
N VAL A 366 27.73 -12.68 -0.52
CA VAL A 366 26.55 -13.44 -0.09
C VAL A 366 26.91 -14.16 1.19
N ASP A 367 26.16 -13.86 2.25
CA ASP A 367 26.44 -14.22 3.62
C ASP A 367 27.88 -13.83 4.01
N GLN A 368 28.80 -14.79 4.12
CA GLN A 368 30.21 -14.57 4.49
C GLN A 368 31.19 -14.78 3.32
N HIS A 369 30.70 -14.99 2.10
CA HIS A 369 31.53 -15.34 0.95
C HIS A 369 31.43 -14.31 -0.16
N GLU A 370 32.58 -13.91 -0.71
CA GLU A 370 32.62 -13.13 -1.96
C GLU A 370 32.19 -14.01 -3.12
N VAL A 371 31.35 -13.48 -4.00
CA VAL A 371 30.83 -14.16 -5.18
C VAL A 371 31.33 -13.45 -6.43
N GLU A 372 32.04 -14.18 -7.28
CA GLU A 372 32.51 -13.67 -8.57
C GLU A 372 31.33 -13.51 -9.53
N LEU A 373 31.20 -12.32 -10.13
CA LEU A 373 30.11 -12.01 -11.04
C LEU A 373 30.47 -12.34 -12.50
N PRO A 374 29.61 -13.05 -13.24
CA PRO A 374 29.78 -13.25 -14.67
C PRO A 374 29.59 -11.92 -15.43
N SER A 375 29.83 -11.91 -16.73
CA SER A 375 29.63 -10.71 -17.55
C SER A 375 28.14 -10.34 -17.65
N ILE A 376 27.70 -9.48 -16.74
CA ILE A 376 26.30 -9.03 -16.60
C ILE A 376 26.18 -7.51 -16.77
N GLU A 377 24.99 -7.09 -17.18
CA GLU A 377 24.52 -5.71 -17.25
C GLU A 377 23.49 -5.36 -16.17
N GLY A 378 22.89 -6.39 -15.54
CA GLY A 378 21.94 -6.25 -14.45
C GLY A 378 22.10 -7.35 -13.41
N LEU A 379 21.92 -6.99 -12.14
CA LEU A 379 21.92 -7.91 -10.99
C LEU A 379 20.58 -7.72 -10.25
N ILE A 380 19.83 -8.81 -10.06
CA ILE A 380 18.48 -8.75 -9.50
C ILE A 380 18.39 -9.72 -8.33
N PHE A 381 17.95 -9.22 -7.18
CA PHE A 381 17.59 -9.97 -5.99
C PHE A 381 16.10 -10.21 -5.99
N ILE A 382 15.66 -11.47 -5.90
CA ILE A 382 14.27 -11.87 -6.04
C ILE A 382 13.80 -12.57 -4.76
N ASN A 383 12.66 -12.11 -4.23
CA ASN A 383 11.96 -12.71 -3.09
C ASN A 383 10.75 -13.56 -3.54
N ILE A 384 10.19 -13.25 -4.71
CA ILE A 384 9.01 -13.95 -5.25
C ILE A 384 9.34 -14.53 -6.63
N PRO A 385 8.89 -15.74 -7.00
CA PRO A 385 9.21 -16.37 -8.29
C PRO A 385 8.41 -15.73 -9.46
N SER A 386 8.52 -14.42 -9.61
CA SER A 386 7.86 -13.57 -10.59
C SER A 386 8.59 -12.24 -10.70
N TRP A 387 9.00 -11.87 -11.91
CA TRP A 387 9.66 -10.62 -12.21
C TRP A 387 9.04 -9.96 -13.45
N GLY A 388 8.90 -8.64 -13.44
CA GLY A 388 8.55 -7.86 -14.62
C GLY A 388 7.22 -8.25 -15.27
N SER A 389 6.15 -8.40 -14.49
CA SER A 389 4.81 -8.85 -14.95
C SER A 389 4.67 -10.37 -15.19
N GLY A 390 5.31 -11.20 -14.37
CA GLY A 390 5.08 -12.66 -14.38
C GLY A 390 6.15 -13.50 -15.05
N ALA A 391 7.30 -12.94 -15.41
CA ALA A 391 8.40 -13.71 -15.98
C ALA A 391 9.14 -14.48 -14.88
N ASP A 392 9.56 -15.70 -15.18
CA ASP A 392 10.38 -16.52 -14.30
C ASP A 392 11.86 -16.27 -14.61
N LEU A 393 12.49 -15.39 -13.82
CA LEU A 393 13.90 -15.06 -13.99
C LEU A 393 14.82 -16.21 -13.53
N TRP A 394 14.40 -17.00 -12.54
CA TRP A 394 15.19 -18.12 -12.01
C TRP A 394 15.16 -19.32 -12.95
N GLY A 395 14.03 -19.58 -13.58
CA GLY A 395 13.80 -20.72 -14.47
C GLY A 395 13.49 -22.02 -13.73
N SER A 396 13.00 -23.01 -14.48
CA SER A 396 12.52 -24.29 -13.94
C SER A 396 13.55 -25.44 -13.98
N GLU A 397 14.71 -25.23 -14.57
CA GLU A 397 15.75 -26.26 -14.66
C GLU A 397 16.30 -26.62 -13.27
N SER A 398 16.52 -27.90 -13.01
CA SER A 398 17.15 -28.34 -11.75
C SER A 398 18.65 -28.06 -11.79
N ASP A 399 19.17 -27.42 -10.75
CA ASP A 399 20.60 -27.18 -10.56
C ASP A 399 20.97 -27.60 -9.14
N ASN A 400 21.88 -28.56 -8.99
CA ASN A 400 22.25 -29.11 -7.68
C ASN A 400 22.94 -28.10 -6.75
N ARG A 401 23.27 -26.90 -7.25
CA ARG A 401 23.87 -25.82 -6.47
C ARG A 401 22.85 -25.01 -5.67
N PHE A 402 21.57 -25.06 -6.04
CA PHE A 402 20.55 -24.19 -5.46
C PHE A 402 19.26 -24.94 -5.17
N GLU A 403 18.54 -24.45 -4.16
CA GLU A 403 17.22 -24.96 -3.85
C GLU A 403 16.16 -24.34 -4.78
N LYS A 404 14.96 -24.92 -4.74
CA LYS A 404 13.83 -24.34 -5.46
C LYS A 404 13.38 -23.04 -4.77
N PRO A 405 13.21 -21.93 -5.50
CA PRO A 405 12.76 -20.66 -4.93
C PRO A 405 11.46 -20.79 -4.17
N ARG A 406 11.40 -20.18 -2.99
CA ARG A 406 10.20 -20.06 -2.17
C ARG A 406 10.11 -18.64 -1.62
N ILE A 407 8.89 -18.23 -1.32
CA ILE A 407 8.62 -16.90 -0.78
C ILE A 407 8.69 -16.86 0.75
N ASP A 408 8.98 -18.00 1.37
CA ASP A 408 8.83 -18.25 2.79
C ASP A 408 9.97 -19.11 3.35
N ASP A 409 11.16 -19.09 2.75
CA ASP A 409 12.33 -19.85 3.19
C ASP A 409 13.43 -19.01 3.85
N GLY A 410 13.27 -17.69 3.88
CA GLY A 410 14.24 -16.75 4.42
C GLY A 410 15.43 -16.50 3.49
N LEU A 411 15.30 -16.81 2.20
CA LEU A 411 16.35 -16.64 1.19
C LEU A 411 15.90 -15.69 0.07
N LEU A 412 16.88 -15.06 -0.58
CA LEU A 412 16.69 -14.39 -1.87
C LEU A 412 17.47 -15.13 -2.95
N GLU A 413 16.89 -15.15 -4.13
CA GLU A 413 17.55 -15.56 -5.36
C GLU A 413 18.30 -14.39 -6.01
N VAL A 414 19.58 -14.57 -6.31
CA VAL A 414 20.40 -13.59 -7.03
C VAL A 414 20.59 -14.02 -8.47
N VAL A 415 20.15 -13.18 -9.40
CA VAL A 415 20.14 -13.48 -10.83
C VAL A 415 20.77 -12.36 -11.66
N GLY A 416 21.60 -12.76 -12.61
CA GLY A 416 22.24 -11.87 -13.56
C GLY A 416 21.53 -11.83 -14.91
N VAL A 417 21.45 -10.64 -15.51
CA VAL A 417 21.00 -10.42 -16.90
C VAL A 417 22.07 -9.73 -17.72
N THR A 418 22.13 -10.02 -19.01
CA THR A 418 23.24 -9.60 -19.90
C THR A 418 22.84 -8.50 -20.88
N GLY A 419 21.71 -7.82 -20.63
CA GLY A 419 21.20 -6.75 -21.47
C GLY A 419 19.75 -6.97 -21.94
N VAL A 420 19.23 -6.00 -22.68
CA VAL A 420 17.80 -5.91 -23.05
C VAL A 420 17.30 -7.10 -23.85
N VAL A 421 18.09 -7.60 -24.82
CA VAL A 421 17.69 -8.75 -25.65
C VAL A 421 17.50 -10.00 -24.80
N HIS A 422 18.42 -10.25 -23.87
CA HIS A 422 18.33 -11.37 -22.94
C HIS A 422 17.10 -11.21 -22.03
N MET A 423 16.87 -10.03 -21.45
CA MET A 423 15.68 -9.75 -20.66
C MET A 423 14.38 -9.97 -21.45
N GLY A 424 14.33 -9.59 -22.73
CA GLY A 424 13.20 -9.86 -23.61
C GLY A 424 12.96 -11.35 -23.85
N GLN A 425 14.04 -12.15 -23.97
CA GLN A 425 13.95 -13.60 -24.06
C GLN A 425 13.42 -14.23 -22.76
N VAL A 426 13.82 -13.69 -21.60
CA VAL A 426 13.26 -14.10 -20.30
C VAL A 426 11.78 -13.78 -20.21
N GLN A 427 11.36 -12.55 -20.54
CA GLN A 427 9.95 -12.17 -20.53
C GLN A 427 9.10 -13.03 -21.49
N GLY A 428 9.69 -13.47 -22.61
CA GLY A 428 9.06 -14.40 -23.55
C GLY A 428 9.09 -15.87 -23.14
N GLY A 429 9.76 -16.23 -22.04
CA GLY A 429 9.90 -17.62 -21.58
C GLY A 429 10.86 -18.48 -22.42
N PHE A 430 11.73 -17.86 -23.22
CA PHE A 430 12.70 -18.57 -24.07
C PHE A 430 14.03 -18.85 -23.37
N ARG A 431 14.34 -18.10 -22.30
CA ARG A 431 15.53 -18.25 -21.47
C ARG A 431 15.20 -17.92 -20.01
N SER A 432 16.05 -18.34 -19.09
CA SER A 432 16.11 -17.82 -17.73
C SER A 432 17.29 -16.86 -17.59
N GLY A 433 17.33 -16.10 -16.50
CA GLY A 433 18.52 -15.36 -16.10
C GLY A 433 19.65 -16.30 -15.66
N ILE A 434 20.82 -15.71 -15.42
CA ILE A 434 22.00 -16.42 -14.94
C ILE A 434 21.90 -16.55 -13.41
N ARG A 435 21.67 -17.76 -12.90
CA ARG A 435 21.65 -18.02 -11.44
C ARG A 435 23.03 -17.80 -10.85
N ILE A 436 23.14 -16.85 -9.93
CA ILE A 436 24.42 -16.45 -9.31
C ILE A 436 24.52 -17.02 -7.90
N ALA A 437 23.51 -16.79 -7.05
CA ALA A 437 23.53 -17.18 -5.66
C ALA A 437 22.12 -17.32 -5.08
N GLN A 438 22.04 -17.96 -3.91
CA GLN A 438 20.88 -17.97 -3.03
C GLN A 438 21.41 -17.75 -1.59
N GLY A 439 20.79 -16.89 -0.79
CA GLY A 439 21.33 -16.53 0.53
C GLY A 439 20.39 -15.69 1.38
N SER A 440 20.81 -15.40 2.61
CA SER A 440 19.99 -14.71 3.63
C SER A 440 20.47 -13.31 4.00
N TYR A 441 21.71 -13.01 3.62
CA TYR A 441 22.35 -11.71 3.86
C TYR A 441 23.20 -11.36 2.65
N PHE A 442 23.12 -10.11 2.21
CA PHE A 442 23.86 -9.64 1.05
C PHE A 442 24.53 -8.32 1.33
N ARG A 443 25.76 -8.16 0.84
CA ARG A 443 26.45 -6.88 0.78
C ARG A 443 26.88 -6.64 -0.65
N VAL A 444 26.40 -5.55 -1.24
CA VAL A 444 26.81 -5.08 -2.55
C VAL A 444 27.60 -3.80 -2.39
N THR A 445 28.86 -3.82 -2.81
CA THR A 445 29.70 -2.61 -2.87
C THR A 445 29.56 -1.99 -4.25
N LEU A 446 29.11 -0.75 -4.32
CA LEU A 446 29.03 0.02 -5.57
C LEU A 446 30.28 0.89 -5.72
N LEU A 447 31.00 0.73 -6.84
CA LEU A 447 32.23 1.47 -7.12
C LEU A 447 31.99 2.80 -7.85
N LYS A 448 30.78 3.01 -8.37
CA LYS A 448 30.35 4.22 -9.08
C LYS A 448 28.83 4.40 -8.94
N PRO A 449 28.26 5.54 -9.35
CA PRO A 449 26.81 5.72 -9.37
C PRO A 449 26.12 4.71 -10.29
N ILE A 450 25.10 4.00 -9.79
CA ILE A 450 24.41 2.92 -10.51
C ILE A 450 22.88 3.08 -10.35
N PRO A 451 22.10 2.86 -11.42
CA PRO A 451 20.65 2.76 -11.31
C PRO A 451 20.25 1.60 -10.40
N VAL A 452 19.38 1.88 -9.43
CA VAL A 452 18.78 0.90 -8.51
C VAL A 452 17.27 1.05 -8.56
N GLN A 453 16.55 -0.06 -8.44
CA GLN A 453 15.10 -0.05 -8.25
C GLN A 453 14.71 -1.07 -7.17
N VAL A 454 13.70 -0.75 -6.38
CA VAL A 454 13.10 -1.67 -5.41
C VAL A 454 11.60 -1.65 -5.60
N ASP A 455 11.01 -2.81 -5.84
CA ASP A 455 9.57 -2.99 -6.07
C ASP A 455 8.98 -2.03 -7.14
N GLY A 456 9.81 -1.64 -8.13
CA GLY A 456 9.44 -0.73 -9.21
C GLY A 456 9.62 0.76 -8.94
N GLU A 457 10.16 1.17 -7.78
CA GLU A 457 10.56 2.54 -7.49
C GLU A 457 12.07 2.72 -7.76
N PRO A 458 12.47 3.46 -8.82
CA PRO A 458 13.85 3.56 -9.27
C PRO A 458 14.54 4.87 -8.85
N TRP A 459 15.87 4.85 -8.72
CA TRP A 459 16.73 6.03 -8.53
C TRP A 459 18.18 5.75 -8.96
N ILE A 460 19.02 6.77 -9.00
CA ILE A 460 20.48 6.60 -9.11
C ILE A 460 21.09 6.54 -7.72
N GLN A 461 21.69 5.41 -7.37
CA GLN A 461 22.38 5.23 -6.09
C GLN A 461 23.85 5.66 -6.23
N ALA A 462 24.35 6.45 -5.28
CA ALA A 462 25.75 6.84 -5.20
C ALA A 462 26.65 5.63 -4.86
N PRO A 463 27.98 5.74 -5.07
CA PRO A 463 28.94 4.73 -4.58
C PRO A 463 28.75 4.48 -3.08
N GLY A 464 29.09 3.27 -2.61
CA GLY A 464 28.92 2.89 -1.20
C GLY A 464 28.46 1.44 -1.03
N GLN A 465 27.78 1.16 0.07
CA GLN A 465 27.32 -0.17 0.45
C GLN A 465 25.80 -0.28 0.40
N ILE A 466 25.32 -1.37 -0.20
CA ILE A 466 23.94 -1.83 -0.08
C ILE A 466 23.95 -3.12 0.74
N ILE A 467 23.21 -3.14 1.84
CA ILE A 467 23.01 -4.32 2.66
C ILE A 467 21.56 -4.78 2.52
N ILE A 468 21.34 -6.05 2.22
CA ILE A 468 20.01 -6.66 2.11
C ILE A 468 19.90 -7.79 3.13
N SER A 469 18.85 -7.76 3.95
CA SER A 469 18.59 -8.77 5.00
C SER A 469 17.10 -8.84 5.34
N ALA A 470 16.67 -9.88 6.05
CA ALA A 470 15.26 -10.02 6.44
C ALA A 470 14.76 -8.83 7.31
N ALA A 471 13.54 -8.37 7.05
CA ALA A 471 12.93 -7.21 7.72
C ALA A 471 12.33 -7.51 9.10
N GLY A 472 12.08 -8.77 9.41
CA GLY A 472 11.38 -9.18 10.63
C GLY A 472 10.59 -10.47 10.42
N PRO A 473 9.54 -10.73 11.22
CA PRO A 473 8.72 -11.92 11.03
C PRO A 473 7.90 -11.79 9.74
N LYS A 474 7.59 -12.95 9.15
CA LYS A 474 6.86 -13.10 7.90
C LYS A 474 5.46 -12.48 7.99
N VAL A 475 4.94 -12.02 6.86
CA VAL A 475 3.56 -11.52 6.73
C VAL A 475 2.65 -12.60 6.19
#